data_AF-A0A2G8S7Y7-F1
#
_entry.id   AF-A0A2G8S7Y7-F1
#
_cell.length_a   1.000
_cell.length_b   1.000
_cell.length_c   1.000
_cell.angle_alpha   90.00
_cell.angle_beta   90.00
_cell.angle_gamma   90.00
#
_symmetry.space_group_name_H-M   'P 1'
#
loop_
_entity.id
_entity.type
_entity.pdbx_description
1 polymer ?
#
loop_
_entity_poly.entity_id
_entity_poly.type
_entity_poly.pdbx_seq_one_letter_code
_entity_poly.pdbx_strand_id
1 'polypeptide(L)'
;MSTSIIISTFSPFPTLALSVPSLTSFADLYDLLADRYPSLPLHSNAADLVLSPTSGPIPQPHTLLSTLLPHDHDHPHSFLSLRLVPRLRGGKGGFGSQLRAAGGRMSSQKTSNNDSCRDLSGRRLSTIKEAKKLAEYIETEPLRKKAQQDAQKAKLEALERKLGISADGPSSSPIAGKKHRLEDNEYIEQSREIVDNVKSAVSAGMIKKKKKAKTTHSLRAVPVATNDASDSASSTAMPTAAA
;
A
#
# COMPACT_ATOMS: atom_id res chain seq x y z
N MET A 1 35.49 45.34 -13.61
CA MET A 1 34.22 44.64 -13.91
C MET A 1 33.60 44.20 -12.60
N SER A 2 32.28 44.21 -12.50
CA SER A 2 31.53 43.78 -11.32
C SER A 2 30.80 42.47 -11.63
N THR A 3 30.85 41.52 -10.70
CA THR A 3 30.05 40.28 -10.75
C THR A 3 28.74 40.49 -9.98
N SER A 4 27.63 40.14 -10.62
CA SER A 4 26.32 40.07 -9.96
C SER A 4 26.18 38.71 -9.29
N ILE A 5 25.82 38.71 -8.01
CA ILE A 5 25.78 37.50 -7.17
C ILE A 5 24.42 37.44 -6.50
N ILE A 6 23.80 36.26 -6.57
CA ILE A 6 22.55 35.95 -5.90
C ILE A 6 22.86 34.91 -4.83
N ILE A 7 22.45 35.19 -3.59
CA ILE A 7 22.72 34.34 -2.44
C ILE A 7 21.38 33.87 -1.87
N SER A 8 21.12 32.58 -2.06
CA SER A 8 19.99 31.90 -1.44
C SER A 8 20.35 31.61 0.02
N THR A 9 19.66 32.26 0.94
CA THR A 9 19.81 32.04 2.38
C THR A 9 18.81 30.97 2.86
N PHE A 10 18.62 30.88 4.18
CA PHE A 10 17.71 29.97 4.85
C PHE A 10 16.67 30.75 5.66
N SER A 11 15.49 30.15 5.89
CA SER A 11 14.44 30.76 6.70
C SER A 11 14.93 31.11 8.11
N PRO A 12 14.65 32.31 8.65
CA PRO A 12 13.69 33.32 8.17
C PRO A 12 14.29 34.41 7.24
N PHE A 13 15.54 34.27 6.79
CA PHE A 13 16.23 35.32 6.04
C PHE A 13 15.83 35.34 4.55
N PRO A 14 15.76 36.52 3.92
CA PRO A 14 15.46 36.65 2.49
C PRO A 14 16.68 36.32 1.62
N THR A 15 16.43 36.07 0.34
CA THR A 15 17.49 35.96 -0.67
C THR A 15 18.15 37.32 -0.88
N LEU A 16 19.47 37.32 -1.07
CA LEU A 16 20.28 38.54 -1.17
C LEU A 16 20.82 38.67 -2.59
N ALA A 17 20.86 39.89 -3.09
CA ALA A 17 21.51 40.22 -4.35
C ALA A 17 22.59 41.28 -4.08
N LEU A 18 23.78 41.06 -4.63
CA LEU A 18 24.91 41.96 -4.43
C LEU A 18 25.78 42.03 -5.68
N SER A 19 26.32 43.22 -5.93
CA SER A 19 27.28 43.47 -6.99
C SER A 19 28.64 43.76 -6.36
N VAL A 20 29.63 42.94 -6.70
CA VAL A 20 30.96 42.96 -6.08
C VAL A 20 32.01 43.00 -7.20
N PRO A 21 33.19 43.62 -7.00
CA PRO A 21 34.25 43.59 -8.00
C PRO A 21 34.65 42.16 -8.37
N SER A 22 34.89 41.87 -9.66
CA SER A 22 35.22 40.51 -10.13
C SER A 22 36.51 39.93 -9.53
N LEU A 23 37.37 40.79 -8.97
CA LEU A 23 38.65 40.45 -8.35
C LEU A 23 38.54 40.11 -6.85
N THR A 24 37.35 40.17 -6.25
CA THR A 24 37.21 39.74 -4.86
C THR A 24 37.41 38.23 -4.75
N SER A 25 38.07 37.80 -3.68
CA SER A 25 38.20 36.38 -3.38
C SER A 25 36.91 35.83 -2.77
N PHE A 26 36.77 34.51 -2.77
CA PHE A 26 35.65 33.83 -2.15
C PHE A 26 35.62 34.01 -0.62
N ALA A 27 36.79 34.16 0.03
CA ALA A 27 36.88 34.46 1.46
C ALA A 27 36.39 35.88 1.77
N ASP A 28 36.88 36.88 1.04
CA ASP A 28 36.50 38.29 1.26
C ASP A 28 35.01 38.52 1.02
N LEU A 29 34.40 37.72 0.14
CA LEU A 29 32.95 37.76 -0.08
C LEU A 29 32.16 37.44 1.18
N TYR A 30 32.65 36.53 2.03
CA TYR A 30 31.99 36.19 3.29
C TYR A 30 32.04 37.38 4.26
N ASP A 31 33.19 38.04 4.39
CA ASP A 31 33.36 39.20 5.26
C ASP A 31 32.52 40.40 4.78
N LEU A 32 32.53 40.67 3.46
CA LEU A 32 31.69 41.70 2.84
C LEU A 32 30.19 41.45 3.06
N LEU A 33 29.76 40.19 3.12
CA LEU A 33 28.38 39.84 3.39
C LEU A 33 28.04 40.06 4.86
N ALA A 34 28.96 39.74 5.77
CA ALA A 34 28.81 39.94 7.20
C ALA A 34 28.73 41.43 7.56
N ASP A 35 29.52 42.28 6.90
CA ASP A 35 29.49 43.73 7.09
C ASP A 35 28.22 44.37 6.54
N ARG A 36 27.81 43.95 5.33
CA ARG A 36 26.66 44.55 4.63
C ARG A 36 25.31 44.12 5.21
N TYR A 37 25.25 42.94 5.83
CA TYR A 37 24.03 42.37 6.37
C TYR A 37 24.23 41.90 7.83
N PRO A 38 24.29 42.84 8.79
CA PRO A 38 24.51 42.52 10.21
C PRO A 38 23.36 41.72 10.84
N SER A 39 22.19 41.66 10.19
CA SER A 39 21.06 40.84 10.62
C SER A 39 21.30 39.34 10.46
N LEU A 40 22.23 38.95 9.58
CA LEU A 40 22.58 37.55 9.40
C LEU A 40 23.55 37.12 10.50
N PRO A 41 23.42 35.89 11.03
CA PRO A 41 24.26 35.42 12.11
C PRO A 41 25.65 34.96 11.61
N LEU A 42 26.29 35.68 10.67
CA LEU A 42 27.63 35.35 10.16
C LEU A 42 28.74 35.57 11.18
N HIS A 43 28.58 36.58 12.06
CA HIS A 43 29.56 36.95 13.09
C HIS A 43 29.50 36.05 14.33
N SER A 44 28.48 35.21 14.43
CA SER A 44 28.28 34.35 15.60
C SER A 44 28.92 32.99 15.36
N ASN A 45 29.94 32.64 16.15
CA ASN A 45 30.55 31.31 16.16
C ASN A 45 29.55 30.16 16.47
N ALA A 46 28.34 30.49 16.95
CA ALA A 46 27.26 29.55 17.17
C ALA A 46 26.57 29.11 15.87
N ALA A 47 26.54 29.97 14.85
CA ALA A 47 25.97 29.66 13.55
C ALA A 47 27.09 29.17 12.63
N ASP A 48 27.28 27.86 12.58
CA ASP A 48 28.24 27.22 11.67
C ASP A 48 27.71 27.30 10.23
N LEU A 49 27.78 28.48 9.60
CA LEU A 49 27.27 28.71 8.25
C LEU A 49 28.34 28.42 7.19
N VAL A 50 27.92 27.87 6.06
CA VAL A 50 28.79 27.68 4.88
C VAL A 50 28.16 28.32 3.67
N LEU A 51 28.99 29.09 2.95
CA LEU A 51 28.70 29.58 1.62
C LEU A 51 29.17 28.53 0.61
N SER A 52 28.27 28.09 -0.26
CA SER A 52 28.58 27.13 -1.32
C SER A 52 27.93 27.56 -2.64
N PRO A 53 28.56 27.33 -3.80
CA PRO A 53 27.89 27.51 -5.08
C PRO A 53 26.69 26.56 -5.21
N THR A 54 25.70 26.93 -6.03
CA THR A 54 24.54 26.05 -6.27
C THR A 54 24.90 24.76 -6.99
N SER A 55 25.99 24.77 -7.75
CA SER A 55 26.48 23.64 -8.53
C SER A 55 28.00 23.55 -8.40
N GLY A 56 28.52 22.33 -8.35
CA GLY A 56 29.96 22.08 -8.32
C GLY A 56 30.59 22.00 -6.92
N PRO A 57 31.92 21.79 -6.87
CA PRO A 57 32.66 21.68 -5.61
C PRO A 57 32.72 23.03 -4.88
N ILE A 58 32.99 22.99 -3.57
CA ILE A 58 33.24 24.20 -2.78
C ILE A 58 34.57 24.82 -3.25
N PRO A 59 34.58 26.10 -3.67
CA PRO A 59 35.78 26.79 -4.10
C PRO A 59 36.81 26.93 -2.98
N GLN A 60 38.08 27.11 -3.37
CA GLN A 60 39.11 27.46 -2.40
C GLN A 60 38.92 28.92 -1.94
N PRO A 61 39.35 29.27 -0.72
CA PRO A 61 39.13 30.62 -0.17
C PRO A 61 39.71 31.75 -1.03
N HIS A 62 40.83 31.49 -1.70
CA HIS A 62 41.55 32.44 -2.55
C HIS A 62 41.04 32.48 -4.00
N THR A 63 40.05 31.65 -4.36
CA THR A 63 39.53 31.64 -5.73
C THR A 63 38.76 32.93 -6.01
N LEU A 64 39.05 33.55 -7.16
CA LEU A 64 38.38 34.78 -7.59
C LEU A 64 36.97 34.49 -8.10
N LEU A 65 36.05 35.42 -7.86
CA LEU A 65 34.67 35.27 -8.32
C LEU A 65 34.53 35.27 -9.83
N SER A 66 35.44 35.92 -10.56
CA SER A 66 35.51 35.85 -12.02
C SER A 66 35.67 34.43 -12.55
N THR A 67 36.43 33.58 -11.85
CA THR A 67 36.71 32.19 -12.26
C THR A 67 35.53 31.27 -11.95
N LEU A 68 34.69 31.64 -10.99
CA LEU A 68 33.49 30.90 -10.60
C LEU A 68 32.27 31.26 -11.44
N LEU A 69 32.33 32.36 -12.19
CA LEU A 69 31.25 32.79 -13.04
C LEU A 69 31.09 31.80 -14.21
N PRO A 70 29.90 31.24 -14.46
CA PRO A 70 29.65 30.44 -15.64
C PRO A 70 29.90 31.27 -16.90
N HIS A 71 30.93 30.94 -17.65
CA HIS A 71 31.20 31.53 -18.96
C HIS A 71 30.31 30.84 -20.01
N ASP A 72 29.00 31.08 -19.94
CA ASP A 72 28.11 30.74 -21.05
C ASP A 72 28.16 31.88 -22.06
N HIS A 73 28.71 31.58 -23.25
CA HIS A 73 28.81 32.52 -24.36
C HIS A 73 27.45 33.02 -24.87
N ASP A 74 26.34 32.35 -24.48
CA ASP A 74 24.99 32.65 -24.93
C ASP A 74 24.24 33.67 -24.04
N HIS A 75 24.77 34.00 -22.85
CA HIS A 75 24.12 34.89 -21.88
C HIS A 75 25.05 35.99 -21.34
N PRO A 76 24.97 37.24 -21.86
CA PRO A 76 25.86 38.33 -21.48
C PRO A 76 25.67 38.85 -20.05
N HIS A 77 24.65 38.35 -19.33
CA HIS A 77 24.34 38.69 -17.94
C HIS A 77 24.36 37.45 -17.05
N SER A 78 25.45 36.67 -17.12
CA SER A 78 25.70 35.58 -16.19
C SER A 78 25.86 36.14 -14.77
N PHE A 79 25.18 35.51 -13.80
CA PHE A 79 25.28 35.83 -12.38
C PHE A 79 25.75 34.59 -11.61
N LEU A 80 26.49 34.82 -10.52
CA LEU A 80 26.94 33.74 -9.66
C LEU A 80 25.83 33.42 -8.64
N SER A 81 25.36 32.17 -8.64
CA SER A 81 24.36 31.69 -7.68
C SER A 81 25.05 30.93 -6.54
N LEU A 82 24.94 31.47 -5.33
CA LEU A 82 25.48 30.88 -4.11
C LEU A 82 24.36 30.56 -3.13
N ARG A 83 24.64 29.66 -2.20
CA ARG A 83 23.75 29.29 -1.10
C ARG A 83 24.48 29.42 0.22
N LEU A 84 23.85 30.08 1.17
CA LEU A 84 24.30 30.16 2.55
C LEU A 84 23.45 29.20 3.38
N VAL A 85 24.07 28.15 3.95
CA VAL A 85 23.37 27.10 4.68
C VAL A 85 24.03 26.86 6.04
N PRO A 86 23.26 26.69 7.13
CA PRO A 86 23.81 26.18 8.39
C PRO A 86 24.27 24.73 8.23
N ARG A 87 25.51 24.47 8.63
CA ARG A 87 26.05 23.12 8.76
C ARG A 87 25.36 22.44 9.93
N LEU A 88 24.82 21.27 9.65
CA LEU A 88 24.35 20.38 10.70
C LEU A 88 25.57 19.75 11.37
N ARG A 89 25.73 19.95 12.68
CA ARG A 89 26.81 19.36 13.49
C ARG A 89 26.66 17.84 13.72
N GLY A 90 25.86 17.15 12.90
CA GLY A 90 25.48 15.75 13.07
C GLY A 90 25.69 14.93 11.80
N GLY A 91 26.25 13.73 11.98
CA GLY A 91 26.70 12.83 10.91
C GLY A 91 25.59 12.30 10.01
N LYS A 92 25.90 12.25 8.72
CA LYS A 92 25.21 11.49 7.68
C LYS A 92 25.17 10.01 8.09
N GLY A 93 24.14 9.55 8.81
CA GLY A 93 24.22 8.22 9.43
C GLY A 93 22.94 7.41 9.59
N GLY A 94 21.75 8.03 9.55
CA GLY A 94 20.49 7.30 9.77
C GLY A 94 19.98 6.58 8.52
N PHE A 95 20.14 7.17 7.34
CA PHE A 95 19.55 6.61 6.12
C PHE A 95 20.21 5.30 5.69
N GLY A 96 21.54 5.22 5.74
CA GLY A 96 22.26 3.98 5.43
C GLY A 96 21.98 2.85 6.44
N SER A 97 21.81 3.16 7.72
CA SER A 97 21.43 2.17 8.73
C SER A 97 19.97 1.72 8.56
N GLN A 98 19.07 2.63 8.20
CA GLN A 98 17.70 2.28 7.82
C GLN A 98 17.65 1.38 6.59
N LEU A 99 18.43 1.68 5.55
CA LEU A 99 18.52 0.82 4.36
C LEU A 99 19.04 -0.58 4.71
N ARG A 100 20.09 -0.67 5.55
CA ARG A 100 20.60 -1.96 6.02
C ARG A 100 19.56 -2.72 6.85
N ALA A 101 18.86 -2.04 7.76
CA ALA A 101 17.81 -2.63 8.58
C ALA A 101 16.62 -3.11 7.73
N ALA A 102 16.20 -2.33 6.73
CA ALA A 102 15.13 -2.70 5.82
C ALA A 102 15.52 -3.88 4.92
N GLY A 103 16.73 -3.87 4.35
CA GLY A 103 17.27 -4.97 3.55
C GLY A 103 17.35 -6.28 4.34
N GLY A 104 17.76 -6.22 5.61
CA GLY A 104 17.77 -7.37 6.51
C GLY A 104 16.38 -7.98 6.71
N ARG A 105 15.35 -7.15 6.92
CA ARG A 105 13.95 -7.61 7.09
C ARG A 105 13.41 -8.27 5.82
N MET A 106 13.68 -7.69 4.66
CA MET A 106 13.24 -8.24 3.37
C MET A 106 13.91 -9.57 3.05
N SER A 107 15.19 -9.73 3.42
CA SER A 107 15.92 -10.97 3.22
C SER A 107 15.51 -12.07 4.21
N SER A 108 15.22 -11.72 5.47
CA SER A 108 14.86 -12.71 6.50
C SER A 108 13.41 -13.18 6.43
N GLN A 109 12.50 -12.38 5.87
CA GLN A 109 11.11 -12.78 5.68
C GLN A 109 10.99 -13.79 4.52
N LYS A 110 11.08 -15.08 4.85
CA LYS A 110 10.74 -16.14 3.91
C LYS A 110 9.26 -16.01 3.52
N THR A 111 9.02 -15.72 2.24
CA THR A 111 7.68 -15.73 1.65
C THR A 111 7.06 -17.11 1.82
N SER A 112 5.90 -17.17 2.48
CA SER A 112 5.11 -18.38 2.65
C SER A 112 4.09 -18.60 1.51
N ASN A 113 4.11 -17.73 0.49
CA ASN A 113 3.16 -17.78 -0.63
C ASN A 113 3.57 -18.85 -1.66
N ASN A 114 3.55 -20.11 -1.23
CA ASN A 114 3.88 -21.28 -2.05
C ASN A 114 2.63 -21.88 -2.72
N ASP A 115 1.46 -21.26 -2.60
CA ASP A 115 0.19 -21.83 -3.10
C ASP A 115 0.15 -21.97 -4.63
N SER A 116 0.92 -21.13 -5.33
CA SER A 116 1.08 -21.18 -6.78
C SER A 116 2.05 -22.27 -7.26
N CYS A 117 2.88 -22.82 -6.36
CA CYS A 117 3.81 -23.89 -6.69
C CYS A 117 3.07 -25.18 -7.07
N ARG A 118 3.70 -25.99 -7.93
CA ARG A 118 3.20 -27.30 -8.35
C ARG A 118 3.99 -28.43 -7.69
N ASP A 119 3.35 -29.57 -7.50
CA ASP A 119 4.00 -30.81 -7.11
C ASP A 119 4.59 -31.55 -8.34
N LEU A 120 5.29 -32.66 -8.10
CA LEU A 120 5.86 -33.51 -9.16
C LEU A 120 4.79 -34.16 -10.06
N SER A 121 3.53 -34.15 -9.63
CA SER A 121 2.37 -34.62 -10.41
C SER A 121 1.71 -33.52 -11.24
N GLY A 122 2.21 -32.28 -11.16
CA GLY A 122 1.69 -31.10 -11.88
C GLY A 122 0.48 -30.42 -11.22
N ARG A 123 0.03 -30.89 -10.05
CA ARG A 123 -1.07 -30.30 -9.26
C ARG A 123 -0.56 -29.12 -8.45
N ARG A 124 -1.39 -28.09 -8.27
CA ARG A 124 -1.01 -26.91 -7.45
C ARG A 124 -1.14 -27.23 -5.96
N LEU A 125 -0.23 -26.69 -5.15
CA LEU A 125 -0.28 -26.85 -3.69
C LEU A 125 -1.59 -26.31 -3.10
N SER A 126 -2.18 -25.27 -3.70
CA SER A 126 -3.51 -24.78 -3.33
C SER A 126 -4.59 -25.87 -3.41
N THR A 127 -4.65 -26.61 -4.52
CA THR A 127 -5.68 -27.65 -4.73
C THR A 127 -5.54 -28.81 -3.74
N ILE A 128 -4.31 -29.13 -3.33
CA ILE A 128 -4.04 -30.16 -2.32
C ILE A 128 -4.49 -29.67 -0.94
N LYS A 129 -4.18 -28.42 -0.59
CA LYS A 129 -4.62 -27.80 0.68
C LYS A 129 -6.14 -27.73 0.77
N GLU A 130 -6.81 -27.36 -0.32
CA GLU A 130 -8.28 -27.33 -0.40
C GLU A 130 -8.87 -28.73 -0.24
N ALA A 131 -8.34 -29.74 -0.92
CA ALA A 131 -8.80 -31.12 -0.79
C ALA A 131 -8.63 -31.66 0.64
N LYS A 132 -7.49 -31.39 1.30
CA LYS A 132 -7.26 -31.74 2.70
C LYS A 132 -8.27 -31.07 3.64
N LYS A 133 -8.50 -29.77 3.45
CA LYS A 133 -9.48 -29.01 4.23
C LYS A 133 -10.90 -29.56 4.06
N LEU A 134 -11.27 -30.00 2.85
CA LEU A 134 -12.56 -30.63 2.61
C LEU A 134 -12.66 -32.01 3.26
N ALA A 135 -11.59 -32.81 3.24
CA ALA A 135 -11.53 -34.10 3.93
C ALA A 135 -11.70 -33.92 5.45
N GLU A 136 -10.91 -33.02 6.05
CA GLU A 136 -11.02 -32.67 7.48
C GLU A 136 -12.43 -32.17 7.83
N TYR A 137 -13.07 -31.40 6.95
CA TYR A 137 -14.44 -30.95 7.16
C TYR A 137 -15.44 -32.11 7.21
N ILE A 138 -15.32 -33.08 6.29
CA ILE A 138 -16.17 -34.28 6.25
C ILE A 138 -15.92 -35.16 7.48
N GLU A 139 -14.67 -35.35 7.87
CA GLU A 139 -14.29 -36.13 9.06
C GLU A 139 -14.79 -35.49 10.36
N THR A 140 -14.83 -34.16 10.42
CA THR A 140 -15.34 -33.43 11.60
C THR A 140 -16.87 -33.26 11.62
N GLU A 141 -17.59 -33.54 10.52
CA GLU A 141 -19.06 -33.49 10.49
C GLU A 141 -19.76 -34.30 11.58
N PRO A 142 -19.44 -35.59 11.85
CA PRO A 142 -20.16 -36.38 12.86
C PRO A 142 -19.97 -35.81 14.26
N LEU A 143 -18.76 -35.35 14.60
CA LEU A 143 -18.48 -34.69 15.87
C LEU A 143 -19.26 -33.37 15.99
N ARG A 144 -19.29 -32.60 14.91
CA ARG A 144 -20.04 -31.33 14.86
C ARG A 144 -21.55 -31.54 14.98
N LYS A 145 -22.10 -32.57 14.34
CA LYS A 145 -23.53 -32.94 14.44
C LYS A 145 -23.89 -33.39 15.85
N LYS A 146 -23.05 -34.21 16.50
CA LYS A 146 -23.23 -34.60 17.91
C LYS A 146 -23.20 -33.38 18.83
N ALA A 147 -22.19 -32.51 18.71
CA ALA A 147 -22.10 -31.29 19.50
C ALA A 147 -23.30 -30.35 19.28
N GLN A 148 -23.82 -30.25 18.05
CA GLN A 148 -25.03 -29.49 17.75
C GLN A 148 -26.28 -30.12 18.40
N GLN A 149 -26.42 -31.44 18.35
CA GLN A 149 -27.53 -32.14 18.99
C GLN A 149 -27.49 -31.97 20.51
N ASP A 150 -26.31 -32.09 21.12
CA ASP A 150 -26.14 -31.91 22.57
C ASP A 150 -26.41 -30.47 22.98
N ALA A 151 -25.97 -29.48 22.20
CA ALA A 151 -26.30 -28.08 22.44
C ALA A 151 -27.80 -27.78 22.25
N GLN A 152 -28.47 -28.44 21.30
CA GLN A 152 -29.91 -28.33 21.14
C GLN A 152 -30.66 -28.97 22.31
N LYS A 153 -30.26 -30.17 22.75
CA LYS A 153 -30.82 -30.85 23.93
C LYS A 153 -30.64 -30.01 25.19
N ALA A 154 -29.44 -29.48 25.43
CA ALA A 154 -29.17 -28.60 26.57
C ALA A 154 -30.00 -27.31 26.53
N LYS A 155 -30.24 -26.74 25.33
CA LYS A 155 -31.13 -25.59 25.18
C LYS A 155 -32.59 -25.94 25.45
N LEU A 156 -33.06 -27.10 24.97
CA LEU A 156 -34.42 -27.58 25.25
C LEU A 156 -34.61 -27.82 26.75
N GLU A 157 -33.68 -28.52 27.40
CA GLU A 157 -33.71 -28.78 28.84
C GLU A 157 -33.65 -27.47 29.66
N ALA A 158 -32.82 -26.50 29.25
CA ALA A 158 -32.77 -25.19 29.89
C ALA A 158 -34.07 -24.40 29.71
N LEU A 159 -34.74 -24.53 28.55
CA LEU A 159 -36.06 -23.93 28.32
C LEU A 159 -37.14 -24.63 29.15
N GLU A 160 -37.13 -25.96 29.24
CA GLU A 160 -38.06 -26.75 30.04
C GLU A 160 -37.94 -26.42 31.53
N ARG A 161 -36.71 -26.31 32.07
CA ARG A 161 -36.47 -25.84 33.44
C ARG A 161 -36.99 -24.43 33.68
N LYS A 162 -36.80 -23.52 32.71
CA LYS A 162 -37.33 -22.14 32.81
C LYS A 162 -38.86 -22.07 32.67
N LEU A 163 -39.46 -23.03 31.97
CA LEU A 163 -40.91 -23.13 31.77
C LEU A 163 -41.62 -23.95 32.85
N GLY A 164 -40.89 -24.57 33.79
CA GLY A 164 -41.45 -25.18 35.00
C GLY A 164 -42.24 -26.47 34.77
N ILE A 165 -42.00 -27.20 33.67
CA ILE A 165 -42.65 -28.49 33.40
C ILE A 165 -41.85 -29.60 34.11
N SER A 166 -41.99 -29.70 35.43
CA SER A 166 -41.56 -30.88 36.18
C SER A 166 -42.69 -31.89 36.20
N ALA A 167 -42.36 -33.18 36.05
CA ALA A 167 -43.30 -34.30 35.91
C ALA A 167 -44.08 -34.65 37.20
N ASP A 168 -43.98 -33.86 38.27
CA ASP A 168 -44.65 -34.09 39.55
C ASP A 168 -45.66 -32.98 39.87
N GLY A 169 -46.94 -33.25 39.58
CA GLY A 169 -48.10 -32.69 40.29
C GLY A 169 -48.64 -31.32 39.83
N PRO A 170 -49.98 -31.15 39.71
CA PRO A 170 -50.60 -29.90 39.30
C PRO A 170 -50.72 -28.96 40.50
N SER A 171 -49.91 -27.89 40.56
CA SER A 171 -50.11 -26.82 41.53
C SER A 171 -50.57 -25.53 40.86
N SER A 172 -51.66 -25.04 41.42
CA SER A 172 -52.46 -23.88 41.08
C SER A 172 -51.75 -22.56 41.37
N SER A 173 -51.66 -21.67 40.37
CA SER A 173 -51.80 -20.22 40.57
C SER A 173 -51.90 -19.47 39.22
N PRO A 174 -52.80 -18.47 39.08
CA PRO A 174 -53.09 -17.87 37.78
C PRO A 174 -52.50 -16.47 37.65
N ILE A 175 -51.28 -16.30 37.13
CA ILE A 175 -50.74 -14.95 36.80
C ILE A 175 -49.90 -14.98 35.52
N ALA A 176 -50.38 -14.19 34.54
CA ALA A 176 -49.70 -13.66 33.34
C ALA A 176 -49.02 -14.67 32.38
N GLY A 177 -49.78 -15.07 31.35
CA GLY A 177 -49.22 -15.62 30.11
C GLY A 177 -49.23 -17.14 30.00
N LYS A 178 -50.38 -17.79 30.26
CA LYS A 178 -50.59 -19.18 29.83
C LYS A 178 -50.39 -19.23 28.32
N LYS A 179 -49.21 -19.69 27.88
CA LYS A 179 -49.03 -20.24 26.53
C LYS A 179 -49.93 -21.47 26.49
N HIS A 180 -51.17 -21.30 26.02
CA HIS A 180 -52.00 -22.44 25.65
C HIS A 180 -51.17 -23.22 24.64
N ARG A 181 -50.72 -24.42 25.01
CA ARG A 181 -50.06 -25.29 24.07
C ARG A 181 -51.10 -25.54 22.99
N LEU A 182 -50.84 -25.06 21.76
CA LEU A 182 -51.72 -25.34 20.64
C LEU A 182 -51.66 -26.86 20.45
N GLU A 183 -52.64 -27.57 20.98
CA GLU A 183 -52.84 -29.02 20.79
C GLU A 183 -53.50 -29.28 19.42
N ASP A 184 -53.24 -28.41 18.45
CA ASP A 184 -53.73 -28.52 17.10
C ASP A 184 -52.55 -28.95 16.21
N ASN A 185 -52.38 -30.28 16.08
CA ASN A 185 -51.29 -30.87 15.33
C ASN A 185 -51.34 -30.45 13.85
N GLU A 186 -52.54 -30.28 13.28
CA GLU A 186 -52.71 -29.86 11.89
C GLU A 186 -52.18 -28.44 11.68
N TYR A 187 -52.50 -27.51 12.58
CA TYR A 187 -51.98 -26.14 12.49
C TYR A 187 -50.46 -26.08 12.65
N ILE A 188 -49.90 -26.89 13.56
CA ILE A 188 -48.44 -26.95 13.77
C ILE A 188 -47.74 -27.53 12.54
N GLU A 189 -48.29 -28.58 11.92
CA GLU A 189 -47.74 -29.16 10.70
C GLU A 189 -47.83 -28.18 9.53
N GLN A 190 -48.97 -27.52 9.33
CA GLN A 190 -49.15 -26.50 8.30
C GLN A 190 -48.18 -25.31 8.48
N SER A 191 -48.00 -24.83 9.72
CA SER A 191 -47.04 -23.75 9.99
C SER A 191 -45.59 -24.16 9.71
N ARG A 192 -45.21 -25.40 10.04
CA ARG A 192 -43.89 -25.96 9.71
C ARG A 192 -43.71 -26.06 8.20
N GLU A 193 -44.71 -26.57 7.49
CA GLU A 193 -44.68 -26.70 6.04
C GLU A 193 -44.58 -25.33 5.34
N ILE A 194 -45.33 -24.32 5.79
CA ILE A 194 -45.22 -22.95 5.26
C ILE A 194 -43.81 -22.40 5.47
N VAL A 195 -43.24 -22.59 6.66
CA VAL A 195 -41.89 -22.13 6.97
C VAL A 195 -40.85 -22.85 6.10
N ASP A 196 -40.99 -24.14 5.88
CA ASP A 196 -40.06 -24.92 5.06
C ASP A 196 -40.21 -24.61 3.56
N ASN A 197 -41.43 -24.34 3.09
CA ASN A 197 -41.71 -23.85 1.74
C ASN A 197 -41.10 -22.45 1.49
N VAL A 198 -41.16 -21.55 2.48
CA VAL A 198 -40.50 -20.24 2.38
C VAL A 198 -38.98 -20.39 2.33
N LYS A 199 -38.40 -21.23 3.20
CA LYS A 199 -36.95 -21.50 3.20
C LYS A 199 -36.49 -22.14 1.89
N SER A 200 -37.24 -23.09 1.35
CA SER A 200 -36.93 -23.75 0.07
C SER A 200 -37.04 -22.75 -1.10
N ALA A 201 -38.06 -21.90 -1.13
CA ALA A 201 -38.21 -20.85 -2.14
C ALA A 201 -37.07 -19.82 -2.09
N VAL A 202 -36.68 -19.37 -0.91
CA VAL A 202 -35.56 -18.42 -0.73
C VAL A 202 -34.24 -19.04 -1.15
N SER A 203 -33.95 -20.27 -0.72
CA SER A 203 -32.72 -20.97 -1.12
C SER A 203 -32.67 -21.21 -2.63
N ALA A 204 -33.78 -21.63 -3.26
CA ALA A 204 -33.90 -21.76 -4.71
C ALA A 204 -33.72 -20.41 -5.43
N GLY A 205 -34.28 -19.33 -4.88
CA GLY A 205 -34.11 -17.96 -5.39
C GLY A 205 -32.66 -17.49 -5.34
N MET A 206 -31.97 -17.73 -4.22
CA MET A 206 -30.54 -17.40 -4.06
C MET A 206 -29.65 -18.20 -5.02
N ILE A 207 -29.93 -19.49 -5.21
CA ILE A 207 -29.20 -20.34 -6.16
C ILE A 207 -29.45 -19.88 -7.60
N LYS A 208 -30.69 -19.56 -7.98
CA LYS A 208 -31.02 -19.01 -9.31
C LYS A 208 -30.35 -17.65 -9.55
N LYS A 209 -30.33 -16.76 -8.54
CA LYS A 209 -29.61 -15.47 -8.60
C LYS A 209 -28.11 -15.68 -8.79
N LYS A 210 -27.51 -16.62 -8.05
CA LYS A 210 -26.08 -16.97 -8.16
C LYS A 210 -25.75 -17.60 -9.51
N LYS A 211 -26.64 -18.44 -10.07
CA LYS A 211 -26.49 -19.03 -11.40
C LYS A 211 -26.61 -17.96 -12.49
N LYS A 212 -27.59 -17.05 -12.41
CA LYS A 212 -27.75 -15.92 -13.34
C LYS A 212 -26.53 -15.00 -13.29
N ALA A 213 -26.01 -14.69 -12.09
CA ALA A 213 -24.79 -13.90 -11.92
C ALA A 213 -23.54 -14.58 -12.52
N LYS A 214 -23.43 -15.91 -12.41
CA LYS A 214 -22.34 -16.69 -13.00
C LYS A 214 -22.44 -16.76 -14.54
N THR A 215 -23.65 -16.89 -15.09
CA THR A 215 -23.89 -16.84 -16.55
C THR A 215 -23.61 -15.46 -17.13
N THR A 216 -23.99 -14.37 -16.46
CA THR A 216 -23.68 -13.00 -16.91
C THR A 216 -22.18 -12.69 -16.85
N HIS A 217 -21.44 -13.30 -15.93
CA HIS A 217 -19.99 -13.13 -15.85
C HIS A 217 -19.24 -13.94 -16.92
N SER A 218 -19.84 -15.01 -17.45
CA SER A 218 -19.27 -15.83 -18.53
C SER A 218 -19.44 -15.22 -19.92
N LEU A 219 -20.46 -14.37 -20.13
CA LEU A 219 -20.73 -13.71 -21.42
C LEU A 219 -19.92 -12.41 -21.63
N ARG A 220 -19.18 -11.95 -20.61
CA ARG A 220 -18.35 -10.73 -20.69
C ARG A 220 -16.87 -11.02 -20.99
N ALA A 221 -16.50 -12.29 -21.18
CA ALA A 221 -15.14 -12.70 -21.52
C ALA A 221 -15.08 -13.21 -22.96
N VAL A 222 -14.96 -12.30 -23.92
CA VAL A 222 -14.44 -12.59 -25.27
C VAL A 222 -13.10 -11.87 -25.41
N PRO A 223 -12.01 -12.54 -25.83
CA PRO A 223 -10.70 -11.94 -26.01
C PRO A 223 -10.63 -11.21 -27.36
N VAL A 224 -10.12 -9.98 -27.36
CA VAL A 224 -9.80 -9.24 -28.59
C VAL A 224 -8.55 -9.85 -29.21
N ALA A 225 -8.73 -10.48 -30.38
CA ALA A 225 -7.66 -10.88 -31.28
C ALA A 225 -7.33 -9.69 -32.21
N THR A 226 -6.07 -9.26 -32.25
CA THR A 226 -5.54 -8.35 -33.26
C THR A 226 -4.76 -9.16 -34.28
N ASN A 227 -5.23 -9.17 -35.53
CA ASN A 227 -4.62 -9.82 -36.67
C ASN A 227 -3.48 -8.98 -37.26
N ASP A 228 -2.39 -9.66 -37.60
CA ASP A 228 -1.33 -9.22 -38.51
C ASP A 228 -1.78 -9.23 -39.98
N ALA A 229 -1.37 -8.21 -40.74
CA ALA A 229 -1.14 -8.21 -42.21
C ALA A 229 -0.40 -6.90 -42.57
N SER A 230 0.92 -6.94 -42.78
CA SER A 230 1.61 -6.99 -44.09
C SER A 230 1.34 -5.79 -45.02
N ASP A 231 2.36 -4.96 -45.26
CA ASP A 231 2.54 -4.33 -46.57
C ASP A 231 4.03 -4.20 -46.93
N SER A 232 4.28 -4.39 -48.21
CA SER A 232 5.55 -4.67 -48.87
C SER A 232 6.09 -3.45 -49.62
N ALA A 233 7.41 -3.24 -49.62
CA ALA A 233 8.08 -2.40 -50.62
C ALA A 233 9.45 -2.96 -50.99
N SER A 234 9.67 -3.04 -52.30
CA SER A 234 10.72 -3.71 -53.07
C SER A 234 11.97 -2.86 -53.33
N SER A 235 13.15 -3.46 -53.37
CA SER A 235 14.28 -3.01 -54.23
C SER A 235 15.32 -4.13 -54.52
N THR A 236 15.13 -4.78 -55.66
CA THR A 236 16.07 -5.07 -56.78
C THR A 236 17.55 -5.45 -56.56
N ALA A 237 17.85 -6.70 -56.96
CA ALA A 237 18.97 -7.25 -57.79
C ALA A 237 20.44 -7.32 -57.32
N MET A 238 21.00 -8.54 -57.32
CA MET A 238 21.97 -9.07 -58.31
C MET A 238 22.24 -10.58 -58.05
N PRO A 239 22.43 -11.43 -59.09
CA PRO A 239 22.77 -12.85 -58.94
C PRO A 239 24.25 -13.12 -59.27
N THR A 240 24.89 -14.00 -58.52
CA THR A 240 26.12 -14.69 -58.96
C THR A 240 26.08 -16.14 -58.50
N ALA A 241 26.03 -17.05 -59.47
CA ALA A 241 26.27 -18.47 -59.32
C ALA A 241 27.78 -18.76 -59.40
N ALA A 242 28.27 -19.75 -58.66
CA ALA A 242 29.05 -20.89 -59.16
C ALA A 242 29.84 -21.60 -58.05
N ALA A 243 29.90 -22.93 -58.21
CA ALA A 243 30.75 -23.95 -57.57
C ALA A 243 30.39 -24.39 -56.14
#